data_AF-A0A6H9YSM6-F1
#
_entry.id   AF-A0A6H9YSM6-F1
#
_cell.length_a   1.000
_cell.length_b   1.000
_cell.length_c   1.000
_cell.angle_alpha   90.00
_cell.angle_beta   90.00
_cell.angle_gamma   90.00
#
_symmetry.space_group_name_H-M   'P 1'
#
loop_
_entity.id
_entity.type
_entity.pdbx_description
1 polymer ?
#
loop_
_entity_poly.entity_id
_entity_poly.type
_entity_poly.pdbx_seq_one_letter_code
_entity_poly.pdbx_strand_id
1 'polypeptide(L)'
;MPSRSRLPMEETQRKRRGHEFLPPPRVIDRTPGERGQENVPEADKIAHIHYFGGAVDFWVTEMWQEIGTGEWMAFGYMKFSHAPNDGEWGSQYLSALEQMVLGRDLPYIVERDLYWDPTPMWQIERAGVWDSHGYQYIVRYGEMRGWPTPKIAELCRKAHQDQAPADTAMWDGTEWWTASEAPLEIRERLGVPSHVDADDVDLDELGYPYLVQHLKHIGHPPAYIARICRKAAAVNAPPDTYLLEFPHHTVRTVGEVLELLQNVGYHAEPPSV
;
A
#
# COMPACT_ATOMS: atom_id res chain seq x y z
N MET A 1 17.36 27.84 18.95
CA MET A 1 17.46 28.72 17.77
C MET A 1 16.31 29.71 17.81
N PRO A 2 16.41 30.93 17.24
CA PRO A 2 15.26 31.83 17.15
C PRO A 2 14.14 31.15 16.36
N SER A 3 12.90 31.27 16.86
CA SER A 3 11.71 30.79 16.16
C SER A 3 11.61 31.50 14.81
N ARG A 4 11.86 30.79 13.70
CA ARG A 4 11.44 31.30 12.39
C ARG A 4 9.93 31.47 12.44
N SER A 5 9.45 32.65 12.06
CA SER A 5 8.01 32.91 11.96
C SER A 5 7.44 31.93 10.96
N ARG A 6 6.60 30.99 11.42
CA ARG A 6 5.90 30.06 10.54
C ARG A 6 4.95 30.84 9.64
N LEU A 7 4.95 30.55 8.34
CA LEU A 7 3.97 31.13 7.44
C LEU A 7 2.62 30.41 7.62
N PRO A 8 1.50 31.14 7.75
CA PRO A 8 0.18 30.53 7.80
C PRO A 8 -0.16 29.91 6.45
N MET A 9 -0.97 28.86 6.47
CA MET A 9 -1.54 28.27 5.26
C MET A 9 -2.90 28.91 4.96
N GLU A 10 -3.21 29.14 3.67
CA GLU A 10 -4.56 29.47 3.25
C GLU A 10 -5.44 28.21 3.30
N GLU A 11 -6.60 28.30 3.95
CA GLU A 11 -7.53 27.17 4.11
C GLU A 11 -8.86 27.44 3.41
N THR A 12 -9.11 26.72 2.32
CA THR A 12 -10.31 26.85 1.47
C THR A 12 -11.53 26.15 2.07
N GLN A 13 -11.32 25.06 2.81
CA GLN A 13 -12.36 24.18 3.36
C GLN A 13 -12.62 24.40 4.87
N ARG A 14 -11.90 25.31 5.55
CA ARG A 14 -12.04 25.58 7.00
C ARG A 14 -13.49 25.76 7.47
N LYS A 15 -14.34 26.41 6.66
CA LYS A 15 -15.77 26.62 6.97
C LYS A 15 -16.60 25.34 6.95
N ARG A 16 -16.21 24.34 6.15
CA ARG A 16 -16.85 23.01 6.10
C ARG A 16 -16.35 22.12 7.23
N ARG A 17 -15.03 22.12 7.47
CA ARG A 17 -14.33 21.34 8.51
C ARG A 17 -14.65 21.79 9.93
N GLY A 18 -14.92 23.08 10.14
CA GLY A 18 -15.13 23.68 11.46
C GLY A 18 -13.87 23.90 12.31
N HIS A 19 -12.70 23.45 11.85
CA HIS A 19 -11.42 23.59 12.55
C HIS A 19 -10.23 23.85 11.60
N GLU A 20 -9.09 24.23 12.18
CA GLU A 20 -7.82 24.43 11.47
C GLU A 20 -7.29 23.10 10.92
N PHE A 21 -6.88 23.14 9.65
CA PHE A 21 -6.32 21.98 8.96
C PHE A 21 -4.95 21.62 9.52
N LEU A 22 -4.07 22.61 9.67
CA LEU A 22 -2.79 22.40 10.36
C LEU A 22 -3.05 22.03 11.83
N PRO A 23 -2.21 21.18 12.43
CA PRO A 23 -2.29 20.88 13.85
C PRO A 23 -1.78 22.07 14.68
N PRO A 24 -2.16 22.17 15.98
CA PRO A 24 -1.71 23.29 16.81
C PRO A 24 -0.19 23.29 16.99
N PRO A 25 0.47 24.45 17.25
CA PRO A 25 1.93 24.57 17.30
C PRO A 25 2.64 23.52 18.15
N ARG A 26 2.06 23.14 19.31
CA ARG A 26 2.59 22.09 20.20
C ARG A 26 2.77 20.70 19.56
N VAL A 27 1.99 20.41 18.50
CA VAL A 27 2.10 19.17 17.71
C VAL A 27 3.14 19.37 16.62
N ILE A 28 3.08 20.50 15.89
CA ILE A 28 4.10 20.87 14.89
C ILE A 28 5.51 20.82 15.50
N ASP A 29 5.70 21.35 16.71
CA ASP A 29 6.98 21.38 17.44
C ASP A 29 7.50 19.99 17.84
N ARG A 30 6.63 18.97 17.82
CA ARG A 30 6.93 17.58 18.18
C ARG A 30 6.99 16.65 16.97
N THR A 31 6.42 17.05 15.83
CA THR A 31 6.54 16.32 14.57
C THR A 31 7.95 16.53 14.00
N PRO A 32 8.68 15.47 13.64
CA PRO A 32 9.95 15.58 12.93
C PRO A 32 9.82 16.39 11.63
N GLY A 33 10.88 17.14 11.28
CA GLY A 33 10.96 17.81 9.98
C GLY A 33 11.39 16.86 8.86
N GLU A 34 11.71 17.41 7.68
CA GLU A 34 12.18 16.67 6.50
C GLU A 34 13.30 15.66 6.87
N ARG A 35 13.10 14.37 6.51
CA ARG A 35 13.98 13.22 6.77
C ARG A 35 14.24 12.94 8.26
N GLY A 36 13.41 13.49 9.15
CA GLY A 36 13.55 13.33 10.59
C GLY A 36 13.35 11.88 11.09
N GLN A 37 12.73 11.02 10.30
CA GLN A 37 12.53 9.59 10.53
C GLN A 37 13.04 8.71 9.37
N GLU A 38 13.83 9.25 8.43
CA GLU A 38 14.35 8.55 7.24
C GLU A 38 14.95 7.16 7.59
N ASN A 39 15.85 7.13 8.58
CA ASN A 39 16.56 5.93 9.02
C ASN A 39 15.78 5.07 10.04
N VAL A 40 14.51 5.39 10.31
CA VAL A 40 13.62 4.59 11.16
C VAL A 40 12.87 3.59 10.26
N PRO A 41 12.86 2.28 10.57
CA PRO A 41 12.06 1.29 9.85
C PRO A 41 10.59 1.73 9.78
N GLU A 42 9.94 1.50 8.63
CA GLU A 42 8.58 2.00 8.35
C GLU A 42 7.57 1.68 9.46
N ALA A 43 7.56 0.44 9.94
CA ALA A 43 6.70 -0.01 11.04
C ALA A 43 6.92 0.75 12.36
N ASP A 44 8.15 1.21 12.63
CA ASP A 44 8.54 1.92 13.84
C ASP A 44 8.44 3.45 13.73
N LYS A 45 8.20 4.00 12.52
CA LYS A 45 7.96 5.44 12.35
C LYS A 45 6.74 5.86 13.16
N ILE A 46 6.82 7.01 13.83
CA ILE A 46 5.71 7.57 14.61
C ILE A 46 4.87 8.47 13.70
N ALA A 47 3.58 8.18 13.53
CA ALA A 47 2.64 9.12 12.93
C ALA A 47 2.15 10.11 13.99
N HIS A 48 2.53 11.38 13.82
CA HIS A 48 2.20 12.46 14.75
C HIS A 48 0.84 13.10 14.48
N ILE A 49 0.33 12.95 13.26
CA ILE A 49 -0.92 13.56 12.79
C ILE A 49 -1.63 12.55 11.89
N HIS A 50 -2.94 12.43 12.05
CA HIS A 50 -3.81 11.68 11.13
C HIS A 50 -4.77 12.64 10.43
N TYR A 51 -4.85 12.49 9.12
CA TYR A 51 -5.89 13.09 8.28
C TYR A 51 -6.71 11.97 7.64
N PHE A 52 -8.00 12.18 7.48
CA PHE A 52 -8.91 11.20 6.89
C PHE A 52 -9.90 11.89 5.95
N GLY A 53 -10.37 11.17 4.95
CA GLY A 53 -11.45 11.58 4.05
C GLY A 53 -12.36 10.39 3.74
N GLY A 54 -13.42 10.62 2.96
CA GLY A 54 -14.48 9.61 2.76
C GLY A 54 -14.05 8.25 2.17
N ALA A 55 -12.82 8.12 1.66
CA ALA A 55 -12.27 6.86 1.14
C ALA A 55 -10.74 6.68 1.37
N VAL A 56 -10.10 7.51 2.19
CA VAL A 56 -8.64 7.55 2.31
C VAL A 56 -8.18 8.05 3.67
N ASP A 57 -7.13 7.45 4.19
CA ASP A 57 -6.44 7.83 5.42
C ASP A 57 -5.00 8.23 5.10
N PHE A 58 -4.47 9.20 5.85
CA PHE A 58 -3.12 9.75 5.72
C PHE A 58 -2.49 9.92 7.11
N TRP A 59 -1.43 9.18 7.39
CA TRP A 59 -0.69 9.25 8.65
C TRP A 59 0.65 9.93 8.43
N VAL A 60 0.78 11.16 8.94
CA VAL A 60 1.95 12.01 8.74
C VAL A 60 2.99 11.73 9.82
N THR A 61 4.16 11.29 9.39
CA THR A 61 5.32 11.01 10.24
C THR A 61 6.28 12.20 10.30
N GLU A 62 6.33 13.02 9.26
CA GLU A 62 7.19 14.20 9.18
C GLU A 62 6.45 15.40 8.58
N MET A 63 6.75 16.61 9.02
CA MET A 63 6.12 17.83 8.51
C MET A 63 7.05 19.04 8.61
N TRP A 64 7.20 19.79 7.53
CA TRP A 64 8.07 20.96 7.44
C TRP A 64 7.46 22.08 6.60
N GLN A 65 8.11 23.25 6.60
CA GLN A 65 7.88 24.28 5.60
C GLN A 65 9.04 24.27 4.61
N GLU A 66 8.72 24.19 3.32
CA GLU A 66 9.71 24.11 2.26
C GLU A 66 10.56 25.39 2.17
N ILE A 67 11.87 25.25 1.93
CA ILE A 67 12.80 26.37 2.02
C ILE A 67 12.68 27.22 0.75
N GLY A 68 12.09 28.40 0.90
CA GLY A 68 11.97 29.41 -0.16
C GLY A 68 10.52 29.68 -0.54
N THR A 69 9.68 28.65 -0.67
CA THR A 69 8.23 28.82 -0.90
C THR A 69 7.47 29.00 0.41
N GLY A 70 7.91 28.36 1.50
CA GLY A 70 7.20 28.35 2.77
C GLY A 70 5.96 27.45 2.79
N GLU A 71 5.75 26.66 1.74
CA GLU A 71 4.63 25.72 1.65
C GLU A 71 4.76 24.61 2.68
N TRP A 72 3.64 24.18 3.24
CA TRP A 72 3.62 23.09 4.20
C TRP A 72 3.69 21.74 3.49
N MET A 73 4.76 21.02 3.77
CA MET A 73 5.04 19.68 3.28
C MET A 73 4.87 18.67 4.39
N ALA A 74 4.46 17.46 4.02
CA ALA A 74 4.41 16.30 4.90
C ALA A 74 5.01 15.07 4.20
N PHE A 75 5.60 14.17 4.97
CA PHE A 75 5.89 12.79 4.56
C PHE A 75 5.13 11.84 5.48
N GLY A 76 4.60 10.75 4.92
CA GLY A 76 3.76 9.82 5.66
C GLY A 76 3.25 8.65 4.81
N TYR A 77 2.33 7.90 5.39
CA TYR A 77 1.69 6.75 4.77
C TYR A 77 0.24 7.08 4.40
N MET A 78 -0.14 6.79 3.15
CA MET A 78 -1.52 6.91 2.65
C MET A 78 -2.12 5.51 2.48
N LYS A 79 -3.40 5.34 2.81
CA LYS A 79 -4.13 4.07 2.58
C LYS A 79 -5.53 4.34 2.06
N PHE A 80 -5.92 3.63 0.99
CA PHE A 80 -7.28 3.69 0.47
C PHE A 80 -8.18 2.63 1.14
N SER A 81 -9.39 3.04 1.54
CA SER A 81 -10.36 2.15 2.19
C SER A 81 -10.80 0.96 1.33
N HIS A 82 -10.80 1.13 0.00
CA HIS A 82 -11.18 0.10 -0.97
C HIS A 82 -10.01 -0.82 -1.38
N ALA A 83 -8.78 -0.48 -0.99
CA ALA A 83 -7.56 -1.23 -1.29
C ALA A 83 -6.73 -1.39 0.01
N PRO A 84 -7.22 -2.13 1.02
CA PRO A 84 -6.62 -2.16 2.36
C PRO A 84 -5.27 -2.88 2.46
N ASN A 85 -4.72 -3.38 1.35
CA ASN A 85 -3.35 -3.90 1.28
C ASN A 85 -2.41 -2.97 0.50
N ASP A 86 -2.95 -1.94 -0.17
CA ASP A 86 -2.24 -1.10 -1.15
C ASP A 86 -2.14 0.32 -0.58
N GLY A 87 -1.37 0.47 0.50
CA GLY A 87 -0.98 1.77 1.03
C GLY A 87 0.45 2.13 0.63
N GLU A 88 0.72 3.42 0.48
CA GLU A 88 1.96 3.96 -0.08
C GLU A 88 2.62 4.98 0.85
N TRP A 89 3.95 4.96 0.92
CA TRP A 89 4.76 5.98 1.58
C TRP A 89 5.11 7.11 0.61
N GLY A 90 4.83 8.35 0.98
CA GLY A 90 5.06 9.48 0.06
C GLY A 90 5.12 10.86 0.73
N SER A 91 5.64 11.81 -0.05
CA SER A 91 5.65 13.24 0.27
C SER A 91 4.45 13.94 -0.38
N GLN A 92 3.84 14.88 0.35
CA GLN A 92 2.61 15.56 -0.08
C GLN A 92 2.57 17.02 0.37
N TYR A 93 2.04 17.88 -0.51
CA TYR A 93 1.73 19.28 -0.20
C TYR A 93 0.46 19.32 0.65
N LEU A 94 0.55 19.82 1.89
CA LEU A 94 -0.61 19.93 2.78
C LEU A 94 -1.65 20.93 2.27
N SER A 95 -1.24 21.91 1.46
CA SER A 95 -2.16 22.82 0.76
C SER A 95 -3.02 22.08 -0.28
N ALA A 96 -2.45 21.16 -1.05
CA ALA A 96 -3.20 20.33 -2.00
C ALA A 96 -4.14 19.37 -1.28
N LEU A 97 -3.70 18.78 -0.16
CA LEU A 97 -4.52 17.91 0.68
C LEU A 97 -5.69 18.66 1.34
N GLU A 98 -5.47 19.91 1.76
CA GLU A 98 -6.51 20.80 2.32
C GLU A 98 -7.61 21.10 1.31
N GLN A 99 -7.22 21.35 0.06
CA GLN A 99 -8.09 21.70 -1.06
C GLN A 99 -8.81 20.49 -1.67
N MET A 100 -8.43 19.26 -1.30
CA MET A 100 -8.99 18.05 -1.91
C MET A 100 -10.47 17.89 -1.54
N VAL A 101 -11.30 17.81 -2.58
CA VAL A 101 -12.73 17.50 -2.50
C VAL A 101 -13.00 16.22 -3.29
N LEU A 102 -13.37 15.16 -2.59
CA LEU A 102 -13.71 13.86 -3.14
C LEU A 102 -15.22 13.73 -3.33
N GLY A 103 -15.66 13.01 -4.37
CA GLY A 103 -17.08 12.77 -4.64
C GLY A 103 -17.77 13.90 -5.39
N ARG A 104 -18.64 13.54 -6.35
CA ARG A 104 -19.29 14.49 -7.26
C ARG A 104 -20.54 15.15 -6.66
N ASP A 105 -21.39 14.33 -6.03
CA ASP A 105 -22.71 14.76 -5.54
C ASP A 105 -22.74 15.00 -4.02
N LEU A 106 -21.81 14.38 -3.30
CA LEU A 106 -21.54 14.58 -1.88
C LEU A 106 -20.04 14.88 -1.71
N PRO A 107 -19.65 16.16 -1.52
CA PRO A 107 -18.24 16.55 -1.42
C PRO A 107 -17.67 16.18 -0.05
N TYR A 108 -16.90 15.10 0.01
CA TYR A 108 -16.08 14.73 1.15
C TYR A 108 -14.77 15.54 1.09
N ILE A 109 -14.50 16.31 2.13
CA ILE A 109 -13.21 16.99 2.31
C ILE A 109 -12.25 16.08 3.10
N VAL A 110 -10.96 16.40 3.09
CA VAL A 110 -10.02 15.84 4.07
C VAL A 110 -10.16 16.58 5.40
N GLU A 111 -10.35 15.82 6.47
CA GLU A 111 -10.42 16.28 7.85
C GLU A 111 -9.14 15.88 8.59
N ARG A 112 -8.84 16.53 9.72
CA ARG A 112 -7.72 16.15 10.60
C ARG A 112 -8.32 15.62 11.89
N ASP A 113 -7.90 14.44 12.32
CA ASP A 113 -8.32 13.95 13.63
C ASP A 113 -7.80 14.90 14.72
N LEU A 114 -8.74 15.38 15.55
CA LEU A 114 -8.49 16.32 16.64
C LEU A 114 -8.04 15.61 17.92
N TYR A 115 -8.25 14.29 18.00
CA TYR A 115 -7.99 13.43 19.15
C TYR A 115 -6.89 12.40 18.87
N TRP A 116 -6.21 12.50 17.72
CA TRP A 116 -5.07 11.64 17.38
C TRP A 116 -3.92 11.82 18.37
N ASP A 117 -3.56 10.73 19.05
CA ASP A 117 -2.33 10.63 19.83
C ASP A 117 -1.19 10.08 18.94
N PRO A 118 0.05 10.60 19.03
CA PRO A 118 1.18 10.11 18.25
C PRO A 118 1.41 8.61 18.44
N THR A 119 1.31 7.85 17.34
CA THR A 119 1.19 6.39 17.36
C THR A 119 2.19 5.80 16.35
N PRO A 120 2.95 4.74 16.70
CA PRO A 120 3.84 4.07 15.74
C PRO A 120 3.04 3.33 14.66
N MET A 121 3.55 3.25 13.43
CA MET A 121 2.84 2.62 12.31
C MET A 121 2.39 1.18 12.58
N TRP A 122 3.20 0.38 13.30
CA TRP A 122 2.83 -0.98 13.71
C TRP A 122 1.58 -1.06 14.61
N GLN A 123 1.13 0.06 15.19
CA GLN A 123 -0.17 0.15 15.89
C GLN A 123 -1.30 0.63 14.99
N ILE A 124 -1.00 1.42 13.96
CA ILE A 124 -1.97 2.00 13.03
C ILE A 124 -2.43 0.94 12.03
N GLU A 125 -1.49 0.20 11.45
CA GLU A 125 -1.75 -0.91 10.54
C GLU A 125 -2.55 -2.04 11.21
N ARG A 126 -2.56 -2.13 12.56
CA ARG A 126 -3.44 -3.06 13.29
C ARG A 126 -4.93 -2.76 13.12
N ALA A 127 -5.32 -1.54 12.72
CA ALA A 127 -6.72 -1.24 12.38
C ALA A 127 -7.19 -1.95 11.09
N GLY A 128 -6.26 -2.48 10.29
CA GLY A 128 -6.57 -3.30 9.12
C GLY A 128 -5.35 -3.89 8.45
N VAL A 129 -4.77 -4.94 9.07
CA VAL A 129 -3.63 -5.75 8.57
C VAL A 129 -2.28 -5.01 8.54
N TRP A 130 -1.22 -5.36 9.30
CA TRP A 130 -1.02 -6.20 10.53
C TRP A 130 0.39 -5.89 11.12
N ASP A 131 0.66 -6.13 12.42
CA ASP A 131 2.01 -6.03 13.08
C ASP A 131 2.96 -7.17 12.64
N SER A 132 3.22 -7.24 11.33
CA SER A 132 3.82 -8.41 10.70
C SER A 132 5.34 -8.45 10.81
N HIS A 133 6.01 -7.31 10.99
CA HIS A 133 7.47 -7.16 10.83
C HIS A 133 7.99 -7.73 9.47
N GLY A 134 7.13 -7.74 8.43
CA GLY A 134 7.39 -8.37 7.13
C GLY A 134 6.84 -9.81 6.99
N TYR A 135 6.52 -10.49 8.10
CA TYR A 135 6.09 -11.89 8.14
C TYR A 135 4.59 -12.08 7.83
N GLN A 136 4.18 -11.68 6.64
CA GLN A 136 2.79 -11.77 6.15
C GLN A 136 2.19 -13.20 6.18
N TYR A 137 3.02 -14.24 6.13
CA TYR A 137 2.53 -15.62 6.19
C TYR A 137 2.28 -16.11 7.63
N ILE A 138 3.03 -15.65 8.64
CA ILE A 138 2.70 -15.87 10.07
C ILE A 138 1.30 -15.31 10.37
N VAL A 139 1.02 -14.12 9.84
CA VAL A 139 -0.28 -13.45 9.92
C VAL A 139 -1.39 -14.32 9.34
N ARG A 140 -1.32 -14.64 8.04
CA ARG A 140 -2.36 -15.44 7.36
C ARG A 140 -2.54 -16.82 7.99
N TYR A 141 -1.44 -17.45 8.41
CA TYR A 141 -1.49 -18.74 9.08
C TYR A 141 -2.19 -18.63 10.44
N GLY A 142 -1.88 -17.60 11.22
CA GLY A 142 -2.54 -17.32 12.49
C GLY A 142 -4.04 -17.09 12.34
N GLU A 143 -4.46 -16.29 11.36
CA GLU A 143 -5.87 -16.07 11.02
C GLU A 143 -6.57 -17.39 10.64
N MET A 144 -5.97 -18.18 9.74
CA MET A 144 -6.47 -19.51 9.33
C MET A 144 -6.61 -20.50 10.49
N ARG A 145 -5.83 -20.33 11.57
CA ARG A 145 -5.85 -21.16 12.78
C ARG A 145 -6.71 -20.54 13.90
N GLY A 146 -7.37 -19.40 13.66
CA GLY A 146 -8.18 -18.69 14.65
C GLY A 146 -7.38 -18.20 15.85
N TRP A 147 -6.10 -17.87 15.68
CA TRP A 147 -5.27 -17.36 16.77
C TRP A 147 -5.65 -15.92 17.13
N PRO A 148 -5.65 -15.56 18.43
CA PRO A 148 -5.95 -14.20 18.85
C PRO A 148 -4.80 -13.26 18.45
N THR A 149 -5.13 -12.03 18.05
CA THR A 149 -4.19 -11.00 17.57
C THR A 149 -2.91 -10.85 18.40
N PRO A 150 -2.94 -10.86 19.75
CA PRO A 150 -1.71 -10.77 20.55
C PRO A 150 -0.71 -11.91 20.29
N LYS A 151 -1.19 -13.14 20.02
CA LYS A 151 -0.34 -14.29 19.72
C LYS A 151 0.33 -14.16 18.34
N ILE A 152 -0.41 -13.64 17.35
CA ILE A 152 0.12 -13.44 16.00
C ILE A 152 1.22 -12.37 16.04
N ALA A 153 0.98 -11.24 16.71
CA ALA A 153 1.97 -10.18 16.93
C ALA A 153 3.16 -10.64 17.80
N GLU A 154 2.98 -11.58 18.73
CA GLU A 154 4.08 -12.23 19.46
C GLU A 154 4.95 -13.08 18.53
N LEU A 155 4.35 -13.87 17.65
CA LEU A 155 5.09 -14.68 16.68
C LEU A 155 5.82 -13.83 15.62
N CYS A 156 5.21 -12.77 15.10
CA CYS A 156 5.88 -11.84 14.18
C CYS A 156 7.08 -11.13 14.84
N ARG A 157 6.93 -10.66 16.09
CA ARG A 157 8.05 -10.10 16.87
C ARG A 157 9.14 -11.13 17.13
N LYS A 158 8.79 -12.39 17.46
CA LYS A 158 9.78 -13.46 17.66
C LYS A 158 10.52 -13.76 16.36
N ALA A 159 9.82 -13.88 15.23
CA ALA A 159 10.43 -14.12 13.92
C ALA A 159 11.43 -13.00 13.57
N HIS A 160 11.08 -11.74 13.84
CA HIS A 160 11.97 -10.60 13.65
C HIS A 160 13.21 -10.67 14.55
N GLN A 161 13.04 -10.98 15.84
CA GLN A 161 14.14 -11.12 16.81
C GLN A 161 15.08 -12.27 16.45
N ASP A 162 14.54 -13.38 15.95
CA ASP A 162 15.29 -14.55 15.48
C ASP A 162 15.92 -14.34 14.09
N GLN A 163 15.63 -13.22 13.41
CA GLN A 163 16.01 -12.93 12.01
C GLN A 163 15.54 -13.99 11.01
N ALA A 164 14.32 -14.50 11.20
CA ALA A 164 13.72 -15.51 10.33
C ALA A 164 13.52 -14.98 8.88
N PRO A 165 13.47 -15.84 7.85
CA PRO A 165 13.20 -15.45 6.46
C PRO A 165 11.85 -14.72 6.31
N ALA A 166 11.77 -13.66 5.50
CA ALA A 166 10.56 -12.84 5.39
C ALA A 166 9.30 -13.61 4.93
N ASP A 167 9.47 -14.75 4.24
CA ASP A 167 8.39 -15.65 3.85
C ASP A 167 8.03 -16.70 4.93
N THR A 168 8.54 -16.58 6.16
CA THR A 168 8.18 -17.43 7.31
C THR A 168 6.67 -17.46 7.55
N ALA A 169 6.12 -18.66 7.74
CA ALA A 169 4.69 -18.91 7.93
C ALA A 169 4.33 -19.48 9.30
N MET A 170 5.23 -20.23 9.95
CA MET A 170 4.94 -20.94 11.20
C MET A 170 6.19 -21.21 12.01
N TRP A 171 6.05 -21.26 13.34
CA TRP A 171 6.99 -21.90 14.26
C TRP A 171 6.39 -23.23 14.72
N ASP A 172 7.11 -24.34 14.58
CA ASP A 172 6.63 -25.68 14.96
C ASP A 172 6.88 -26.01 16.45
N GLY A 173 7.75 -25.24 17.11
CA GLY A 173 8.26 -25.49 18.46
C GLY A 173 9.80 -25.47 18.52
N THR A 174 10.44 -25.74 17.38
CA THR A 174 11.87 -25.99 17.20
C THR A 174 12.50 -25.12 16.11
N GLU A 175 11.78 -24.88 15.00
CA GLU A 175 12.27 -24.10 13.86
C GLU A 175 11.17 -23.28 13.18
N TRP A 176 11.59 -22.31 12.37
CA TRP A 176 10.72 -21.51 11.51
C TRP A 176 10.56 -22.22 10.17
N TRP A 177 9.31 -22.49 9.77
CA TRP A 177 9.01 -22.97 8.42
C TRP A 177 8.64 -21.79 7.53
N THR A 178 9.31 -21.69 6.39
CA THR A 178 8.87 -20.79 5.31
C THR A 178 7.53 -21.23 4.74
N ALA A 179 6.85 -20.32 4.06
CA ALA A 179 5.59 -20.61 3.39
C ALA A 179 5.76 -21.65 2.26
N SER A 180 6.97 -21.80 1.72
CA SER A 180 7.31 -22.82 0.71
C SER A 180 7.54 -24.22 1.30
N GLU A 181 8.10 -24.31 2.51
CA GLU A 181 8.39 -25.53 3.27
C GLU A 181 7.17 -26.09 4.01
N ALA A 182 6.15 -25.26 4.27
CA ALA A 182 4.93 -25.68 4.95
C ALA A 182 4.24 -26.87 4.23
N PRO A 183 3.50 -27.73 4.96
CA PRO A 183 2.72 -28.82 4.38
C PRO A 183 1.77 -28.35 3.26
N LEU A 184 1.56 -29.16 2.24
CA LEU A 184 0.83 -28.78 1.01
C LEU A 184 -0.53 -28.10 1.29
N GLU A 185 -1.35 -28.67 2.18
CA GLU A 185 -2.66 -28.10 2.58
C GLU A 185 -2.52 -26.68 3.15
N ILE A 186 -1.46 -26.41 3.89
CA ILE A 186 -1.18 -25.08 4.46
C ILE A 186 -0.74 -24.12 3.36
N ARG A 187 0.13 -24.54 2.42
CA ARG A 187 0.57 -23.71 1.28
C ARG A 187 -0.59 -23.26 0.41
N GLU A 188 -1.45 -24.20 0.03
CA GLU A 188 -2.63 -23.95 -0.79
C GLU A 188 -3.57 -22.93 -0.12
N ARG A 189 -3.80 -23.08 1.19
CA ARG A 189 -4.64 -22.16 1.96
C ARG A 189 -4.00 -20.79 2.22
N LEU A 190 -2.68 -20.70 2.32
CA LEU A 190 -1.94 -19.44 2.39
C LEU A 190 -1.89 -18.69 1.04
N GLY A 191 -2.27 -19.36 -0.05
CA GLY A 191 -2.14 -18.84 -1.42
C GLY A 191 -0.70 -18.85 -1.95
N VAL A 192 0.19 -19.57 -1.26
CA VAL A 192 1.55 -19.85 -1.74
C VAL A 192 1.41 -20.73 -2.98
N PRO A 193 1.98 -20.36 -4.13
CA PRO A 193 2.03 -21.26 -5.27
C PRO A 193 2.69 -22.55 -4.81
N SER A 194 2.02 -23.69 -5.01
CA SER A 194 2.73 -24.95 -4.98
C SER A 194 3.90 -24.84 -5.94
N HIS A 195 5.09 -25.28 -5.52
CA HIS A 195 6.15 -25.66 -6.44
C HIS A 195 5.69 -26.92 -7.21
N VAL A 196 4.70 -26.72 -8.09
CA VAL A 196 4.66 -27.38 -9.39
C VAL A 196 5.73 -26.65 -10.18
N ASP A 197 6.69 -27.40 -10.68
CA ASP A 197 7.94 -26.96 -11.28
C ASP A 197 7.72 -25.75 -12.20
N ALA A 198 8.08 -24.56 -11.69
CA ALA A 198 7.91 -23.30 -12.41
C ALA A 198 8.84 -23.21 -13.64
N ASP A 199 9.86 -24.07 -13.66
CA ASP A 199 10.83 -24.25 -14.73
C ASP A 199 10.32 -25.18 -15.86
N ASP A 200 9.26 -25.99 -15.62
CA ASP A 200 8.63 -26.88 -16.60
C ASP A 200 7.30 -26.35 -17.17
N VAL A 201 6.84 -25.16 -16.74
CA VAL A 201 5.69 -24.52 -17.38
C VAL A 201 6.15 -23.83 -18.65
N ASP A 202 5.91 -24.46 -19.81
CA ASP A 202 6.04 -23.79 -21.10
C ASP A 202 5.03 -22.62 -21.16
N LEU A 203 5.55 -21.41 -20.97
CA LEU A 203 4.76 -20.19 -20.95
C LEU A 203 4.23 -19.83 -22.35
N ASP A 204 4.81 -20.39 -23.41
CA ASP A 204 4.42 -20.12 -24.78
C ASP A 204 3.20 -21.00 -25.20
N GLU A 205 2.99 -22.15 -24.54
CA GLU A 205 1.76 -22.96 -24.66
C GLU A 205 0.53 -22.33 -23.99
N LEU A 206 0.69 -21.33 -23.12
CA LEU A 206 -0.42 -20.75 -22.34
C LEU A 206 -1.41 -19.93 -23.17
N GLY A 207 -1.11 -19.62 -24.44
CA GLY A 207 -2.03 -18.92 -25.35
C GLY A 207 -2.20 -17.41 -25.12
N TYR A 208 -1.40 -16.78 -24.25
CA TYR A 208 -1.43 -15.34 -23.95
C TYR A 208 -0.05 -14.68 -24.12
N PRO A 209 0.52 -14.64 -25.33
CA PRO A 209 1.91 -14.23 -25.54
C PRO A 209 2.21 -12.80 -25.06
N TYR A 210 1.28 -11.86 -25.26
CA TYR A 210 1.43 -10.47 -24.82
C TYR A 210 1.40 -10.33 -23.29
N LEU A 211 0.48 -11.02 -22.63
CA LEU A 211 0.38 -11.07 -21.16
C LEU A 211 1.64 -11.70 -20.55
N VAL A 212 2.11 -12.80 -21.12
CA VAL A 212 3.37 -13.46 -20.73
C VAL A 212 4.55 -12.52 -20.90
N GLN A 213 4.69 -11.86 -22.06
CA GLN A 213 5.79 -10.93 -22.32
C GLN A 213 5.76 -9.71 -21.37
N HIS A 214 4.58 -9.14 -21.13
CA HIS A 214 4.41 -8.00 -20.24
C HIS A 214 4.77 -8.37 -18.78
N LEU A 215 4.24 -9.49 -18.27
CA LEU A 215 4.52 -9.94 -16.91
C LEU A 215 5.98 -10.38 -16.72
N LYS A 216 6.63 -10.95 -17.76
CA LYS A 216 8.09 -11.18 -17.80
C LYS A 216 8.86 -9.85 -17.71
N HIS A 217 8.43 -8.83 -18.45
CA HIS A 217 9.13 -7.53 -18.50
C HIS A 217 9.12 -6.79 -17.15
N ILE A 218 8.01 -6.86 -16.40
CA ILE A 218 7.91 -6.28 -15.05
C ILE A 218 8.43 -7.22 -13.94
N GLY A 219 9.09 -8.33 -14.29
CA GLY A 219 9.86 -9.16 -13.37
C GLY A 219 9.06 -10.18 -12.53
N HIS A 220 7.82 -10.51 -12.92
CA HIS A 220 7.07 -11.55 -12.20
C HIS A 220 7.61 -12.97 -12.46
N PRO A 221 7.57 -13.86 -11.46
CA PRO A 221 8.05 -15.24 -11.62
C PRO A 221 7.11 -16.08 -12.51
N PRO A 222 7.62 -17.08 -13.26
CA PRO A 222 6.83 -17.92 -14.17
C PRO A 222 5.54 -18.51 -13.56
N ALA A 223 5.58 -18.95 -12.31
CA ALA A 223 4.40 -19.47 -11.60
C ALA A 223 3.29 -18.41 -11.42
N TYR A 224 3.64 -17.14 -11.22
CA TYR A 224 2.67 -16.03 -11.18
C TYR A 224 2.07 -15.80 -12.57
N ILE A 225 2.91 -15.73 -13.60
CA ILE A 225 2.50 -15.57 -15.00
C ILE A 225 1.52 -16.66 -15.40
N ALA A 226 1.86 -17.93 -15.15
CA ALA A 226 1.01 -19.08 -15.43
C ALA A 226 -0.32 -19.04 -14.67
N ARG A 227 -0.32 -18.58 -13.41
CA ARG A 227 -1.55 -18.38 -12.62
C ARG A 227 -2.45 -17.29 -13.22
N ILE A 228 -1.87 -16.19 -13.70
CA ILE A 228 -2.62 -15.11 -14.36
C ILE A 228 -3.17 -15.56 -15.72
N CYS A 229 -2.38 -16.22 -16.56
CA CYS A 229 -2.85 -16.78 -17.84
C CYS A 229 -3.97 -17.82 -17.64
N ARG A 230 -3.89 -18.69 -16.63
CA ARG A 230 -4.98 -19.62 -16.28
C ARG A 230 -6.26 -18.91 -15.82
N LYS A 231 -6.16 -17.78 -15.11
CA LYS A 231 -7.32 -16.94 -14.77
C LYS A 231 -7.93 -16.29 -16.02
N ALA A 232 -7.10 -15.79 -16.94
CA ALA A 232 -7.53 -15.23 -18.21
C ALA A 232 -8.28 -16.28 -19.06
N ALA A 233 -7.73 -17.50 -19.16
CA ALA A 233 -8.38 -18.63 -19.84
C ALA A 233 -9.73 -18.99 -19.23
N ALA A 234 -9.83 -19.03 -17.88
CA ALA A 234 -11.05 -19.40 -17.17
C ALA A 234 -12.23 -18.43 -17.41
N VAL A 235 -11.96 -17.18 -17.83
CA VAL A 235 -12.98 -16.18 -18.20
C VAL A 235 -13.12 -15.99 -19.72
N ASN A 236 -12.48 -16.84 -20.53
CA ASN A 236 -12.38 -16.72 -22.00
C ASN A 236 -11.83 -15.35 -22.45
N ALA A 237 -10.86 -14.79 -21.72
CA ALA A 237 -10.21 -13.56 -22.13
C ALA A 237 -9.50 -13.75 -23.50
N PRO A 238 -9.57 -12.77 -24.42
CA PRO A 238 -8.86 -12.83 -25.71
C PRO A 238 -7.32 -12.99 -25.58
N PRO A 239 -6.63 -13.70 -26.49
CA PRO A 239 -5.17 -13.88 -26.46
C PRO A 239 -4.31 -12.61 -26.43
N ASP A 240 -4.86 -11.48 -26.91
CA ASP A 240 -4.25 -10.15 -26.91
C ASP A 240 -4.46 -9.37 -25.61
N THR A 241 -5.15 -9.94 -24.62
CA THR A 241 -5.41 -9.33 -23.30
C THR A 241 -4.14 -8.88 -22.57
N TYR A 242 -4.21 -7.70 -21.95
CA TYR A 242 -3.18 -7.19 -21.03
C TYR A 242 -3.73 -7.16 -19.60
N LEU A 243 -2.83 -7.23 -18.61
CA LEU A 243 -3.18 -6.83 -17.26
C LEU A 243 -2.93 -5.32 -17.14
N LEU A 244 -3.93 -4.56 -16.73
CA LEU A 244 -3.69 -3.27 -16.09
C LEU A 244 -3.78 -3.49 -14.58
N GLU A 245 -2.69 -3.22 -13.86
CA GLU A 245 -2.72 -3.16 -12.40
C GLU A 245 -3.39 -1.86 -11.95
N PHE A 246 -4.72 -1.89 -11.97
CA PHE A 246 -5.56 -1.14 -11.04
C PHE A 246 -5.82 -2.02 -9.80
N PRO A 247 -6.16 -1.45 -8.62
CA PRO A 247 -6.25 -2.15 -7.31
C PRO A 247 -7.30 -3.27 -7.19
N HIS A 248 -7.87 -3.75 -8.31
CA HIS A 248 -8.87 -4.81 -8.38
C HIS A 248 -8.51 -5.94 -9.38
N HIS A 249 -7.27 -5.98 -9.91
CA HIS A 249 -6.79 -7.01 -10.85
C HIS A 249 -7.74 -7.28 -12.03
N THR A 250 -8.36 -6.22 -12.58
CA THR A 250 -9.33 -6.36 -13.66
C THR A 250 -8.64 -6.66 -14.98
N VAL A 251 -8.80 -7.89 -15.46
CA VAL A 251 -8.35 -8.33 -16.79
C VAL A 251 -9.13 -7.54 -17.87
N ARG A 252 -8.43 -6.87 -18.79
CA ARG A 252 -9.01 -6.06 -19.87
C ARG A 252 -8.33 -6.32 -21.22
N THR A 253 -9.11 -6.26 -22.29
CA THR A 253 -8.62 -6.35 -23.67
C THR A 253 -7.86 -5.08 -24.09
N VAL A 254 -7.02 -5.16 -25.13
CA VAL A 254 -6.35 -3.97 -25.71
C VAL A 254 -7.36 -2.89 -26.09
N GLY A 255 -8.50 -3.30 -26.68
CA GLY A 255 -9.56 -2.37 -27.06
C GLY A 255 -10.10 -1.56 -25.88
N GLU A 256 -10.44 -2.23 -24.78
CA GLU A 256 -10.93 -1.59 -23.55
C GLU A 256 -9.87 -0.67 -22.90
N VAL A 257 -8.59 -1.04 -22.96
CA VAL A 257 -7.50 -0.20 -22.45
C VAL A 257 -7.33 1.07 -23.30
N LEU A 258 -7.32 0.94 -24.62
CA LEU A 258 -7.20 2.08 -25.54
C LEU A 258 -8.41 3.01 -25.46
N GLU A 259 -9.62 2.46 -25.33
CA GLU A 259 -10.84 3.23 -25.11
C GLU A 259 -10.82 3.97 -23.77
N LEU A 260 -10.35 3.33 -22.69
CA LEU A 260 -10.21 3.98 -21.38
C LEU A 260 -9.20 5.15 -21.44
N LEU A 261 -8.05 4.94 -22.09
CA LEU A 261 -7.01 5.95 -22.28
C LEU A 261 -7.49 7.14 -23.11
N GLN A 262 -8.21 6.89 -24.21
CA GLN A 262 -8.83 7.94 -25.02
C GLN A 262 -9.86 8.75 -24.23
N ASN A 263 -10.66 8.10 -23.39
CA ASN A 263 -11.68 8.75 -22.55
C ASN A 263 -11.08 9.62 -21.43
N VAL A 264 -9.83 9.40 -21.01
CA VAL A 264 -9.09 10.29 -20.08
C VAL A 264 -8.20 11.31 -20.81
N GLY A 265 -8.34 11.46 -22.13
CA GLY A 265 -7.62 12.45 -22.94
C GLY A 265 -6.21 12.04 -23.35
N TYR A 266 -5.82 10.77 -23.19
CA TYR A 266 -4.54 10.25 -23.65
C TYR A 266 -4.62 9.83 -25.13
N HIS A 267 -4.11 10.69 -26.02
CA HIS A 267 -3.98 10.39 -27.43
C HIS A 267 -2.55 9.91 -27.73
N ALA A 268 -2.37 8.60 -27.84
CA ALA A 268 -1.14 8.04 -28.38
C ALA A 268 -1.09 8.29 -29.90
N GLU A 269 -0.14 9.10 -30.36
CA GLU A 269 0.20 9.10 -31.79
C GLU A 269 0.85 7.75 -32.14
N PRO A 270 0.41 7.09 -33.24
CA PRO A 270 1.04 5.84 -33.66
C PRO A 270 2.50 6.11 -34.05
N PRO A 271 3.45 5.20 -33.75
CA PRO A 271 4.84 5.38 -34.11
C PRO A 271 4.96 5.53 -35.63
N SER A 272 5.64 6.59 -36.07
CA SER A 272 5.96 6.83 -37.48
C SER A 272 6.83 5.69 -38.02
N VAL A 273 6.36 5.06 -39.11
CA VAL A 273 7.05 4.02 -39.88
C VAL A 273 8.24 4.59 -40.65
#